data_AF-S4NF64-F1
#
_entry.id   AF-S4NF64-F1
#
_cell.length_a   1.000
_cell.length_b   1.000
_cell.length_c   1.000
_cell.angle_alpha   90.00
_cell.angle_beta   90.00
_cell.angle_gamma   90.00
#
_symmetry.space_group_name_H-M   'P 1'
#
loop_
_entity.id
_entity.type
_entity.pdbx_description
1 polymer ?
#
loop_
_entity_poly.entity_id
_entity_poly.type
_entity_poly.pdbx_seq_one_letter_code
_entity_poly.pdbx_strand_id
1 'polypeptide(L)'
;MLRSRWCRGPAGGRLGDRAAARGVGSGARGRPSGPLIVSVTDFTSDAYRDLPGIARRGFALRRRWPHLDGAVGMWLWTMPSARRCGSVAVWTGRRALAEFVRLPEHVAIMDQYRRRGTIRSVILEYESLDAARIRRDAEAWLMSDDHRRDVRETPRRMT
;
A
#
# COMPACT_ATOMS: atom_id res chain seq x y z
N MET A 1 -12.92 0.83 10.77
CA MET A 1 -12.26 0.95 9.46
C MET A 1 -12.84 -0.11 8.53
N LEU A 2 -13.28 0.28 7.32
CA LEU A 2 -13.75 -0.65 6.29
C LEU A 2 -12.58 -1.01 5.37
N ARG A 3 -12.56 -2.26 4.89
CA ARG A 3 -11.52 -2.76 3.98
C ARG A 3 -12.13 -3.56 2.83
N SER A 4 -11.51 -3.48 1.67
CA SER A 4 -11.81 -4.39 0.57
C SER A 4 -11.31 -5.79 0.88
N ARG A 5 -11.79 -6.77 0.12
CA ARG A 5 -11.16 -8.10 0.07
C ARG A 5 -9.73 -8.00 -0.45
N TRP A 6 -8.88 -8.89 0.03
CA TRP A 6 -7.53 -9.11 -0.50
C TRP A 6 -7.59 -9.33 -2.02
N CYS A 7 -6.80 -8.57 -2.76
CA CYS A 7 -6.60 -8.75 -4.20
C CYS A 7 -5.23 -9.37 -4.39
N ARG A 8 -5.19 -10.62 -4.87
CA ARG A 8 -3.94 -11.34 -5.12
C ARG A 8 -3.32 -10.83 -6.43
N GLY A 9 -2.02 -10.56 -6.41
CA GLY A 9 -1.24 -10.26 -7.61
C GLY A 9 -0.53 -11.51 -8.16
N PRO A 10 0.06 -11.44 -9.35
CA PRO A 10 0.65 -12.59 -10.04
C PRO A 10 1.86 -13.20 -9.29
N ALA A 11 2.54 -12.44 -8.43
CA ALA A 11 3.62 -12.98 -7.60
C ALA A 11 3.11 -13.68 -6.33
N GLY A 12 1.89 -13.40 -5.88
CA GLY A 12 1.33 -13.96 -4.65
C GLY A 12 1.04 -15.46 -4.73
N GLY A 13 0.73 -16.00 -5.91
CA GLY A 13 0.59 -17.46 -6.10
C GLY A 13 1.91 -18.20 -5.95
N ARG A 14 3.01 -17.61 -6.44
CA ARG A 14 4.35 -18.23 -6.45
C ARG A 14 5.03 -18.29 -5.08
N LEU A 15 4.62 -17.41 -4.16
CA LEU A 15 5.16 -17.35 -2.79
C LEU A 15 4.40 -18.26 -1.81
N GLY A 16 3.21 -18.73 -2.16
CA GLY A 16 2.34 -19.54 -1.28
C GLY A 16 2.70 -21.02 -1.19
N ASP A 17 3.52 -21.55 -2.10
CA ASP A 17 3.75 -23.00 -2.27
C ASP A 17 5.08 -23.52 -1.71
N ARG A 18 5.81 -22.74 -0.90
CA ARG A 18 7.06 -23.22 -0.26
C ARG A 18 7.11 -22.98 1.23
N ALA A 19 6.22 -23.68 1.95
CA ALA A 19 6.62 -24.31 3.20
C ALA A 19 7.22 -25.68 2.84
N ALA A 20 8.44 -25.97 3.31
CA ALA A 20 9.19 -27.21 3.13
C ALA A 20 9.78 -27.49 1.73
N ALA A 21 11.03 -27.07 1.52
CA ALA A 21 12.04 -27.89 0.82
C ALA A 21 13.43 -27.30 1.04
N ARG A 22 14.18 -27.87 1.99
CA ARG A 22 15.65 -27.92 1.88
C ARG A 22 15.95 -28.93 0.77
N GLY A 23 16.62 -28.52 -0.30
CA GLY A 23 17.03 -29.42 -1.37
C GLY A 23 17.51 -28.67 -2.61
N VAL A 24 18.77 -28.90 -2.97
CA VAL A 24 19.52 -28.36 -4.12
C VAL A 24 18.90 -28.80 -5.44
N GLY A 25 18.86 -27.93 -6.47
CA GLY A 25 18.57 -28.33 -7.85
C GLY A 25 18.16 -27.19 -8.79
N SER A 26 18.85 -27.09 -9.92
CA SER A 26 18.87 -26.01 -10.92
C SER A 26 17.51 -25.65 -11.57
N GLY A 27 17.32 -24.35 -11.83
CA GLY A 27 16.16 -23.79 -12.52
C GLY A 27 15.99 -22.29 -12.23
N ALA A 28 16.96 -21.47 -12.63
CA ALA A 28 16.93 -20.03 -12.40
C ALA A 28 15.87 -19.34 -13.28
N ARG A 29 14.62 -19.34 -12.82
CA ARG A 29 13.69 -18.22 -13.06
C ARG A 29 13.66 -17.41 -11.76
N GLY A 30 14.29 -16.23 -11.84
CA GLY A 30 14.73 -15.40 -10.73
C GLY A 30 13.83 -15.42 -9.50
N ARG A 31 14.33 -16.07 -8.45
CA ARG A 31 13.85 -15.85 -7.09
C ARG A 31 14.04 -14.35 -6.82
N PRO A 32 13.03 -13.58 -6.39
CA PRO A 32 13.32 -12.29 -5.77
C PRO A 32 14.18 -12.61 -4.54
N SER A 33 15.47 -12.26 -4.62
CA SER A 33 16.50 -12.59 -3.63
C SER A 33 16.54 -11.57 -2.50
N GLY A 34 15.47 -10.80 -2.30
CA GLY A 34 15.40 -9.69 -1.36
C GLY A 34 14.05 -9.64 -0.65
N PRO A 35 13.95 -8.83 0.41
CA PRO A 35 12.76 -8.78 1.24
C PRO A 35 11.53 -8.31 0.43
N LEU A 36 10.37 -8.83 0.81
CA LEU A 36 9.09 -8.32 0.38
C LEU A 36 8.94 -6.89 0.87
N ILE A 37 8.39 -6.04 0.01
CA ILE A 37 8.14 -4.65 0.32
C ILE A 37 6.65 -4.46 0.52
N VAL A 38 6.28 -3.96 1.70
CA VAL A 38 4.91 -3.57 2.03
C VAL A 38 4.86 -2.05 2.08
N SER A 39 4.06 -1.46 1.19
CA SER A 39 3.73 -0.04 1.24
C SER A 39 2.37 0.14 1.89
N VAL A 40 2.33 0.89 2.97
CA VAL A 40 1.09 1.31 3.64
C VAL A 40 0.88 2.77 3.32
N THR A 41 -0.28 3.12 2.76
CA THR A 41 -0.66 4.49 2.39
C THR A 41 -1.91 4.90 3.15
N ASP A 42 -1.87 6.12 3.67
CA ASP A 42 -2.93 6.80 4.40
C ASP A 42 -3.11 8.21 3.84
N PHE A 43 -4.26 8.43 3.21
CA PHE A 43 -4.68 9.72 2.72
C PHE A 43 -5.81 10.25 3.59
N THR A 44 -5.62 11.44 4.15
CA THR A 44 -6.66 12.21 4.82
C THR A 44 -7.13 13.32 3.89
N SER A 45 -8.38 13.28 3.47
CA SER A 45 -8.95 14.29 2.58
C SER A 45 -9.36 15.56 3.33
N ASP A 46 -9.19 16.71 2.70
CA ASP A 46 -9.70 17.98 3.22
C ASP A 46 -11.24 18.04 3.19
N ALA A 47 -11.87 17.37 2.22
CA ALA A 47 -13.31 17.41 2.01
C ALA A 47 -13.94 16.01 1.80
N TYR A 48 -15.07 15.76 2.46
CA TYR A 48 -15.81 14.49 2.34
C TYR A 48 -16.18 14.12 0.90
N ARG A 49 -16.43 15.13 0.04
CA ARG A 49 -16.82 14.95 -1.37
C ARG A 49 -15.72 14.34 -2.25
N ASP A 50 -14.46 14.39 -1.85
CA ASP A 50 -13.36 13.83 -2.63
C ASP A 50 -13.23 12.31 -2.41
N LEU A 51 -13.72 11.77 -1.27
CA LEU A 51 -13.59 10.36 -0.92
C LEU A 51 -14.21 9.39 -1.95
N PRO A 52 -15.44 9.61 -2.48
CA PRO A 52 -16.01 8.70 -3.47
C PRO A 52 -15.18 8.64 -4.75
N GLY A 53 -14.64 9.78 -5.20
CA GLY A 53 -13.78 9.86 -6.38
C GLY A 53 -12.46 9.11 -6.20
N ILE A 54 -11.82 9.29 -5.05
CA ILE A 54 -10.58 8.58 -4.69
C ILE A 54 -10.82 7.09 -4.59
N ALA A 55 -11.88 6.68 -3.88
CA ALA A 55 -12.23 5.27 -3.74
C ALA A 55 -12.45 4.62 -5.11
N ARG A 56 -13.21 5.27 -6.01
CA ARG A 56 -13.46 4.77 -7.37
C ARG A 56 -12.16 4.57 -8.15
N ARG A 57 -11.22 5.52 -8.07
CA ARG A 57 -9.92 5.42 -8.75
C ARG A 57 -9.00 4.38 -8.12
N GLY A 58 -8.99 4.26 -6.79
CA GLY A 58 -8.29 3.18 -6.09
C GLY A 58 -8.80 1.80 -6.52
N PHE A 59 -10.12 1.64 -6.66
CA PHE A 59 -10.71 0.40 -7.19
C PHE A 59 -10.37 0.17 -8.67
N ALA A 60 -10.23 1.23 -9.48
CA ALA A 60 -9.77 1.11 -10.86
C ALA A 60 -8.34 0.59 -10.94
N LEU A 61 -7.45 1.16 -10.14
CA LEU A 61 -6.06 0.72 -10.02
C LEU A 61 -5.96 -0.73 -9.51
N ARG A 62 -6.81 -1.11 -8.54
CA ARG A 62 -6.93 -2.48 -8.04
C ARG A 62 -7.30 -3.48 -9.15
N ARG A 63 -8.08 -3.10 -10.16
CA ARG A 63 -8.41 -4.01 -11.28
C ARG A 63 -7.19 -4.35 -12.14
N ARG A 64 -6.17 -3.50 -12.17
CA ARG A 64 -4.91 -3.76 -12.89
C ARG A 64 -3.94 -4.63 -12.10
N TRP A 65 -4.15 -4.78 -10.80
CA TRP A 65 -3.27 -5.52 -9.90
C TRP A 65 -2.85 -6.91 -10.37
N PRO A 66 -3.74 -7.74 -10.97
CA PRO A 66 -3.35 -9.06 -11.49
C PRO A 66 -2.34 -9.04 -12.64
N HIS A 67 -2.13 -7.88 -13.28
CA HIS A 67 -1.23 -7.69 -14.42
C HIS A 67 0.06 -6.95 -14.04
N LEU A 68 0.25 -6.60 -12.76
CA LEU A 68 1.42 -5.86 -12.31
C LEU A 68 2.54 -6.83 -11.93
N ASP A 69 3.66 -6.75 -12.65
CA ASP A 69 4.84 -7.55 -12.36
C ASP A 69 5.36 -7.26 -10.94
N GLY A 70 5.68 -8.33 -10.21
CA GLY A 70 6.12 -8.25 -8.82
C GLY A 70 5.03 -7.88 -7.81
N ALA A 71 3.77 -7.70 -8.23
CA ALA A 71 2.67 -7.50 -7.28
C ALA A 71 2.30 -8.82 -6.58
N VAL A 72 2.36 -8.82 -5.26
CA VAL A 72 2.04 -9.99 -4.42
C VAL A 72 0.58 -9.96 -4.01
N GLY A 73 0.11 -8.81 -3.56
CA GLY A 73 -1.29 -8.58 -3.28
C GLY A 73 -1.53 -7.26 -2.54
N MET A 74 -2.80 -6.89 -2.37
CA MET A 74 -3.16 -5.63 -1.76
C MET A 74 -4.57 -5.64 -1.16
N TRP A 75 -4.88 -4.63 -0.34
CA TRP A 75 -6.26 -4.25 -0.05
C TRP A 75 -6.39 -2.73 0.03
N LEU A 76 -7.59 -2.25 -0.29
CA LEU A 76 -8.00 -0.87 -0.06
C LEU A 76 -8.67 -0.76 1.30
N TRP A 77 -8.57 0.40 1.92
CA TRP A 77 -9.27 0.68 3.17
C TRP A 77 -9.84 2.10 3.19
N THR A 78 -10.85 2.31 4.02
CA THR A 78 -11.45 3.63 4.25
C THR A 78 -11.99 3.76 5.67
N MET A 79 -11.94 4.96 6.19
CA MET A 79 -12.59 5.41 7.41
C MET A 79 -13.31 6.73 7.09
N PRO A 80 -14.55 6.67 6.54
CA PRO A 80 -15.25 7.85 6.05
C PRO A 80 -15.46 8.91 7.13
N SER A 81 -15.78 8.51 8.37
CA SER A 81 -15.95 9.41 9.52
C SER A 81 -14.72 10.29 9.78
N ALA A 82 -13.52 9.76 9.51
CA ALA A 82 -12.25 10.47 9.66
C ALA A 82 -11.73 11.08 8.36
N ARG A 83 -12.49 11.03 7.25
CA ARG A 83 -12.05 11.40 5.89
C ARG A 83 -10.77 10.70 5.43
N ARG A 84 -10.55 9.48 5.91
CA ARG A 84 -9.34 8.71 5.63
C ARG A 84 -9.59 7.58 4.66
N CYS A 85 -8.64 7.34 3.77
CA CYS A 85 -8.62 6.17 2.89
C CYS A 85 -7.21 5.87 2.42
N GLY A 86 -7.00 4.68 1.89
CA GLY A 86 -5.72 4.35 1.30
C GLY A 86 -5.62 2.90 0.90
N SER A 87 -4.39 2.42 0.87
CA SER A 87 -4.07 1.07 0.43
C SER A 87 -2.95 0.48 1.26
N VAL A 88 -2.97 -0.85 1.36
CA VAL A 88 -1.78 -1.62 1.73
C VAL A 88 -1.44 -2.52 0.56
N ALA A 89 -0.21 -2.41 0.08
CA ALA A 89 0.28 -3.04 -1.13
C ALA A 89 1.56 -3.83 -0.85
N VAL A 90 1.59 -5.09 -1.25
CA VAL A 90 2.72 -6.00 -1.08
C VAL A 90 3.37 -6.29 -2.42
N TRP A 91 4.68 -6.18 -2.45
CA TRP A 91 5.53 -6.30 -3.63
C TRP A 91 6.69 -7.26 -3.39
N THR A 92 7.19 -7.88 -4.44
CA THR A 92 8.38 -8.75 -4.38
C THR A 92 9.69 -7.99 -4.14
N GLY A 93 9.66 -6.65 -4.13
CA GLY A 93 10.84 -5.81 -3.97
C GLY A 93 10.58 -4.35 -4.31
N ARG A 94 11.57 -3.49 -4.03
CA ARG A 94 11.46 -2.03 -4.22
C ARG A 94 11.28 -1.63 -5.68
N ARG A 95 11.86 -2.39 -6.61
CA ARG A 95 11.73 -2.15 -8.06
C ARG A 95 10.26 -2.22 -8.52
N ALA A 96 9.54 -3.27 -8.10
CA ALA A 96 8.14 -3.45 -8.48
C ALA A 96 7.24 -2.32 -7.92
N LEU A 97 7.49 -1.88 -6.68
CA LEU A 97 6.84 -0.70 -6.12
C LEU A 97 7.15 0.56 -6.94
N ALA A 98 8.41 0.78 -7.32
CA ALA A 98 8.81 1.96 -8.09
C ALA A 98 8.16 1.99 -9.47
N GLU A 99 8.02 0.85 -10.14
CA GLU A 99 7.32 0.72 -11.42
C GLU A 99 5.83 1.07 -11.27
N PHE A 100 5.18 0.60 -10.20
CA PHE A 100 3.80 0.97 -9.90
C PHE A 100 3.60 2.47 -9.68
N VAL A 101 4.49 3.11 -8.91
CA VAL A 101 4.40 4.56 -8.62
C VAL A 101 4.50 5.39 -9.90
N ARG A 102 5.20 4.88 -10.93
CA ARG A 102 5.36 5.51 -12.24
C ARG A 102 4.21 5.25 -13.20
N LEU A 103 3.25 4.39 -12.87
CA LEU A 103 2.11 4.11 -13.76
C LEU A 103 1.33 5.40 -14.03
N PRO A 104 0.97 5.70 -15.29
CA PRO A 104 0.24 6.94 -15.62
C PRO A 104 -1.05 7.13 -14.82
N GLU A 105 -1.76 6.04 -14.54
CA GLU A 105 -2.98 6.09 -13.72
C GLU A 105 -2.69 6.44 -12.26
N HIS A 106 -1.60 5.92 -11.69
CA HIS A 106 -1.16 6.29 -10.34
C HIS A 106 -0.74 7.75 -10.28
N VAL A 107 0.05 8.21 -11.26
CA VAL A 107 0.47 9.61 -11.39
C VAL A 107 -0.74 10.54 -11.52
N ALA A 108 -1.74 10.18 -12.33
CA ALA A 108 -2.96 10.98 -12.48
C ALA A 108 -3.78 11.09 -11.18
N ILE A 109 -3.81 10.03 -10.36
CA ILE A 109 -4.45 10.07 -9.03
C ILE A 109 -3.66 11.03 -8.12
N MET A 110 -2.33 10.87 -8.05
CA MET A 110 -1.49 11.71 -7.20
C MET A 110 -1.57 13.17 -7.60
N ASP A 111 -1.53 13.48 -8.90
CA ASP A 111 -1.64 14.85 -9.37
C ASP A 111 -2.97 15.49 -8.97
N GLN A 112 -4.08 14.75 -9.11
CA GLN A 112 -5.41 15.25 -8.76
C GLN A 112 -5.60 15.47 -7.25
N TYR A 113 -5.07 14.59 -6.39
CA TYR A 113 -5.45 14.56 -4.97
C TYR A 113 -4.35 14.98 -3.98
N ARG A 114 -3.07 15.04 -4.39
CA ARG A 114 -1.96 15.40 -3.46
C ARG A 114 -2.09 16.79 -2.83
N ARG A 115 -2.90 17.68 -3.42
CA ARG A 115 -3.17 19.04 -2.92
C ARG A 115 -4.54 19.18 -2.25
N ARG A 116 -5.30 18.09 -2.10
CA ARG A 116 -6.67 18.04 -1.56
C ARG A 116 -6.74 17.26 -0.24
N GLY A 117 -5.61 17.16 0.43
CA GLY A 117 -5.45 16.40 1.66
C GLY A 117 -3.99 16.11 1.97
N THR A 118 -3.79 15.34 3.03
CA THR A 118 -2.48 14.92 3.52
C THR A 118 -2.25 13.46 3.20
N ILE A 119 -1.12 13.15 2.55
CA ILE A 119 -0.68 11.79 2.26
C ILE A 119 0.41 11.41 3.25
N ARG A 120 0.27 10.23 3.86
CA ARG A 120 1.27 9.60 4.70
C ARG A 120 1.51 8.20 4.18
N SER A 121 2.76 7.78 4.14
CA SER A 121 3.10 6.44 3.71
C SER A 121 4.31 5.91 4.45
N VAL A 122 4.32 4.61 4.72
CA VAL A 122 5.49 3.90 5.23
C VAL A 122 5.81 2.72 4.32
N ILE A 123 7.09 2.40 4.21
CA ILE A 123 7.60 1.19 3.59
C ILE A 123 8.11 0.28 4.70
N LEU A 124 7.61 -0.94 4.73
CA LEU A 124 8.03 -2.00 5.65
C LEU A 124 8.61 -3.15 4.84
N GLU A 125 9.61 -3.83 5.38
CA GLU A 125 10.30 -4.95 4.73
C GLU A 125 10.01 -6.25 5.48
N TYR A 126 9.74 -7.33 4.75
CA TYR A 126 9.41 -8.64 5.31
C TYR A 126 10.19 -9.74 4.60
N GLU A 127 10.79 -10.66 5.36
CA GLU A 127 11.49 -11.83 4.80
C GLU A 127 10.55 -12.84 4.13
N SER A 128 9.29 -12.88 4.55
CA SER A 128 8.31 -13.86 4.05
C SER A 128 6.90 -13.32 4.01
N LEU A 129 6.05 -13.96 3.20
CA LEU A 129 4.66 -13.58 3.03
C LEU A 129 3.81 -14.17 4.17
N ASP A 130 3.75 -13.47 5.29
CA ASP A 130 2.73 -13.70 6.33
C ASP A 130 1.63 -12.62 6.21
N ALA A 131 0.57 -12.95 5.48
CA ALA A 131 -0.54 -12.03 5.25
C ALA A 131 -1.26 -11.60 6.55
N ALA A 132 -1.28 -12.44 7.57
CA ALA A 132 -1.92 -12.12 8.84
C ALA A 132 -1.07 -11.12 9.65
N ARG A 133 0.24 -11.33 9.70
CA ARG A 133 1.20 -10.40 10.32
C ARG A 133 1.23 -9.07 9.58
N ILE A 134 1.41 -9.08 8.26
CA ILE A 134 1.41 -7.86 7.43
C ILE A 134 0.14 -7.03 7.67
N ARG A 135 -1.01 -7.69 7.76
CA ARG A 135 -2.27 -7.02 8.07
C ARG A 135 -2.25 -6.38 9.46
N ARG A 136 -1.87 -7.12 10.50
CA ARG A 136 -1.84 -6.59 11.88
C ARG A 136 -0.90 -5.39 11.99
N ASP A 137 0.30 -5.49 11.43
CA ASP A 137 1.31 -4.43 11.50
C ASP A 137 0.84 -3.18 10.74
N ALA A 138 0.24 -3.35 9.56
CA ALA A 138 -0.31 -2.24 8.79
C ALA A 138 -1.51 -1.58 9.50
N GLU A 139 -2.41 -2.37 10.08
CA GLU A 139 -3.54 -1.84 10.87
C GLU A 139 -3.03 -1.11 12.12
N ALA A 140 -2.03 -1.64 12.82
CA ALA A 140 -1.40 -0.97 13.96
C ALA A 140 -0.79 0.37 13.55
N TRP A 141 -0.06 0.42 12.43
CA TRP A 141 0.47 1.69 11.91
C TRP A 141 -0.65 2.68 11.55
N LEU A 142 -1.75 2.22 10.94
CA LEU A 142 -2.88 3.09 10.58
C LEU A 142 -3.63 3.67 11.80
N MET A 143 -3.63 2.94 12.92
CA MET A 143 -4.34 3.32 14.15
C MET A 143 -3.45 4.00 15.20
N SER A 144 -2.13 4.07 14.99
CA SER A 144 -1.22 4.69 15.94
C SER A 144 -1.47 6.21 16.05
N ASP A 145 -1.64 6.72 17.26
CA ASP A 145 -2.05 8.11 17.55
C ASP A 145 -0.97 9.18 17.29
N ASP A 146 0.28 8.76 17.05
CA ASP A 146 1.39 9.65 16.64
C ASP A 146 1.13 10.32 15.26
N HIS A 147 0.08 9.86 14.58
CA HIS A 147 -0.37 10.25 13.24
C HIS A 147 -1.34 11.44 13.23
N ARG A 148 -1.55 12.10 14.39
CA ARG A 148 -2.44 13.28 14.57
C ARG A 148 -1.67 14.61 14.76
N ARG A 149 -0.34 14.59 14.94
CA ARG A 149 0.45 15.76 15.42
C ARG A 149 1.11 16.66 14.38
N ASP A 150 1.12 16.35 13.08
CA ASP A 150 1.81 17.22 12.09
C ASP A 150 1.07 18.53 11.73
N VAL A 151 -0.03 18.87 12.43
CA VAL A 151 -0.81 20.10 12.16
C VAL A 151 -0.82 21.08 13.34
N ARG A 152 -0.23 20.74 14.49
CA ARG A 152 -0.15 21.65 15.65
C ARG A 152 1.29 21.83 16.13
N GLU A 153 2.11 22.50 15.32
CA GLU A 153 3.22 23.29 15.83
C GLU A 153 3.72 24.25 14.74
N THR A 154 3.08 25.42 14.67
CA THR A 154 3.75 26.64 14.19
C THR A 154 3.41 27.73 15.20
N PRO A 155 4.32 28.07 16.14
CA PRO A 155 4.14 29.28 16.91
C PRO A 155 4.35 30.45 15.96
N ARG A 156 3.27 31.16 15.63
CA ARG A 156 3.37 32.51 15.08
C ARG A 156 4.08 33.37 16.13
N ARG A 157 5.37 33.64 15.92
CA ARG A 157 6.04 34.76 16.57
C ARG A 157 5.49 36.03 15.91
N MET A 158 4.61 36.74 16.62
CA MET A 158 4.33 38.15 16.32
C MET A 158 5.45 38.98 16.96
N THR A 159 6.06 39.81 16.12
CA THR A 159 6.87 40.96 16.51
C THR A 159 5.93 42.13 16.80
#